data_AF-A0A2M6YRM2-F1
#
_entry.id   AF-A0A2M6YRM2-F1
#
_cell.length_a   1.000
_cell.length_b   1.000
_cell.length_c   1.000
_cell.angle_alpha   90.00
_cell.angle_beta   90.00
_cell.angle_gamma   90.00
#
_symmetry.space_group_name_H-M   'P 1'
#
loop_
_entity.id
_entity.type
_entity.pdbx_description
1 polymer ?
#
loop_
_entity_poly.entity_id
_entity_poly.type
_entity_poly.pdbx_seq_one_letter_code
_entity_poly.pdbx_strand_id
1 'polypeptide(L)'
;MQRKTKTSLDTSLLYSKLKYKHLLSEQALSSKHKEAVKFLEERGVKPGKIREHARKLLASGALAGTLLLSSPQLSTLPNLSGKQAVVTTAEVNQSLASKLSLILPNLTAGRQGKIEKLTPEQETEISHLLFTAFGINAVPQLGSTKLNHIYGLIGAEQHLPRFPGDSIGQHDEHQDLGITPGLGAWGYFAPSKDKLTEDLKQKEKYYVAVQTLYLPDWVSRFKYLRDWYKYRKVAVVNPVNGKTIVAVVADSGPAFWTGKHFGGSPEVMAYLGLNVGMQKGPVVLYFVDDPENSVPLGPLEYNLAKNASLLAKK
;
A
#
# COMPACT_ATOMS: atom_id res chain seq x y z
N MET A 1 6.90 41.53 46.47
CA MET A 1 6.46 41.66 45.06
C MET A 1 7.70 41.95 44.21
N GLN A 2 8.28 40.95 43.53
CA GLN A 2 9.41 41.15 42.62
C GLN A 2 9.12 40.42 41.30
N ARG A 3 8.92 41.19 40.22
CA ARG A 3 8.78 40.70 38.85
C ARG A 3 10.17 40.31 38.33
N LYS A 4 10.40 39.01 38.09
CA LYS A 4 11.56 38.54 37.32
C LYS A 4 11.44 39.04 35.87
N THR A 5 12.43 39.80 35.41
CA THR A 5 12.57 40.26 34.04
C THR A 5 12.91 39.08 33.12
N LYS A 6 12.18 38.96 32.01
CA LYS A 6 12.39 37.97 30.95
C LYS A 6 13.61 38.41 30.13
N THR A 7 14.71 37.67 30.20
CA THR A 7 15.85 37.84 29.29
C THR A 7 15.43 37.44 27.88
N SER A 8 15.53 38.37 26.93
CA SER A 8 15.26 38.07 25.51
C SER A 8 16.40 37.25 24.92
N LEU A 9 16.04 36.31 24.05
CA LEU A 9 17.00 35.44 23.36
C LEU A 9 17.83 36.26 22.37
N ASP A 10 19.15 36.29 22.56
CA ASP A 10 20.09 36.87 21.59
C ASP A 10 20.23 35.93 20.39
N THR A 11 19.45 36.21 19.35
CA THR A 11 19.43 35.45 18.10
C THR A 11 20.75 35.54 17.34
N SER A 12 21.52 36.62 17.51
CA SER A 12 22.82 36.81 16.87
C SER A 12 23.86 35.87 17.47
N LEU A 13 23.87 35.75 18.81
CA LEU A 13 24.76 34.85 19.53
C LEU A 13 24.43 33.38 19.21
N LEU A 14 23.13 33.05 19.14
CA LEU A 14 22.67 31.72 18.75
C LEU A 14 23.12 31.38 17.32
N TYR A 15 22.94 32.30 16.37
CA TYR A 15 23.34 32.11 14.98
C TYR A 15 24.86 31.87 14.87
N SER A 16 25.67 32.68 15.56
CA SER A 16 27.13 32.54 15.60
C SER A 16 27.56 31.19 16.19
N LYS A 17 26.92 30.74 17.28
CA LYS A 17 27.19 29.42 17.88
C LYS A 17 26.83 28.27 16.95
N LEU A 18 25.69 28.36 16.27
CA LEU A 18 25.27 27.34 15.30
C LEU A 18 26.20 27.27 14.09
N LYS A 19 26.63 28.43 13.58
CA LYS A 19 27.62 28.51 12.49
C LYS A 19 28.97 27.91 12.90
N TYR A 20 29.42 28.18 14.12
CA TYR A 20 30.65 27.59 14.65
C TYR A 20 30.56 26.06 14.80
N LYS A 21 29.45 25.55 15.36
CA LYS A 21 29.21 24.10 15.47
C LYS A 21 29.13 23.41 14.10
N HIS A 22 28.55 24.09 13.12
CA HIS A 22 28.49 23.59 11.75
C HIS A 22 29.89 23.41 11.15
N LEU A 23 30.76 24.42 11.26
CA LEU A 23 32.15 24.33 10.79
C LEU A 23 32.94 23.21 11.48
N LEU A 24 32.77 23.06 12.80
CA LEU A 24 33.40 21.96 13.54
C LEU A 24 32.92 20.59 13.08
N SER A 25 31.62 20.45 12.78
CA SER A 25 31.07 19.17 12.30
C SER A 25 31.59 18.81 10.90
N GLU A 26 31.75 19.79 10.02
CA GLU A 26 32.34 19.60 8.69
C GLU A 26 33.80 19.17 8.81
N GLN A 27 34.59 19.85 9.64
CA GLN A 27 36.00 19.51 9.88
C GLN A 27 36.14 18.11 10.51
N ALA A 28 35.26 17.74 11.44
CA ALA A 28 35.25 16.41 12.05
C ALA A 28 34.93 15.30 11.03
N LEU A 29 33.97 15.53 10.13
CA LEU A 29 33.61 14.57 9.08
C LEU A 29 34.76 14.40 8.08
N SER A 30 35.35 15.51 7.61
CA SER A 30 36.46 15.48 6.65
C SER A 30 37.74 14.89 7.22
N SER A 31 38.00 15.06 8.52
CA SER A 31 39.17 14.47 9.17
C SER A 31 39.01 12.97 9.47
N LYS A 32 37.82 12.54 9.91
CA LYS A 32 37.59 11.16 10.38
C LYS A 32 37.08 10.21 9.30
N HIS A 33 36.42 10.71 8.26
CA HIS A 33 35.73 9.88 7.26
C HIS A 33 36.02 10.36 5.83
N LYS A 34 37.31 10.35 5.44
CA LYS A 34 37.80 10.82 4.14
C LYS A 34 37.12 10.13 2.95
N GLU A 35 36.92 8.81 3.03
CA GLU A 35 36.23 8.04 1.97
C GLU A 35 34.77 8.44 1.80
N ALA A 36 34.08 8.75 2.90
CA ALA A 36 32.70 9.21 2.86
C ALA A 36 32.60 10.62 2.25
N VAL A 37 33.56 11.50 2.55
CA VAL A 37 33.64 12.83 1.93
C VAL A 37 33.90 12.72 0.43
N LYS A 38 34.87 11.89 0.03
CA LYS A 38 35.16 11.64 -1.39
C LYS A 38 33.94 11.09 -2.13
N PHE A 39 33.24 10.11 -1.56
CA PHE A 39 32.01 9.54 -2.11
C PHE A 39 30.91 10.61 -2.34
N LEU A 40 30.77 11.56 -1.41
CA LEU A 40 29.77 12.63 -1.48
C LEU A 40 30.18 13.69 -2.52
N GLU A 41 31.45 14.06 -2.57
CA GLU A 41 31.97 15.04 -3.53
C GLU A 41 31.90 14.54 -4.97
N GLU A 42 32.21 13.26 -5.20
CA GLU A 42 32.04 12.58 -6.51
C GLU A 42 30.58 12.61 -7.00
N ARG A 43 29.62 12.71 -6.06
CA ARG A 43 28.17 12.82 -6.35
C ARG A 43 27.67 14.26 -6.33
N GLY A 44 28.58 15.24 -6.33
CA GLY A 44 28.26 16.66 -6.38
C GLY A 44 27.70 17.22 -5.07
N VAL A 45 27.83 16.51 -3.95
CA VAL A 45 27.36 16.95 -2.63
C VAL A 45 28.55 17.40 -1.77
N LYS A 46 28.62 18.69 -1.46
CA LYS A 46 29.62 19.20 -0.52
C LYS A 46 29.23 18.87 0.93
N PRO A 47 30.12 18.31 1.77
CA PRO A 47 29.83 17.95 3.16
C PRO A 47 29.19 19.07 4.01
N GLY A 48 29.70 20.31 3.95
CA GLY A 48 29.10 21.46 4.64
C GLY A 48 27.73 21.89 4.10
N LYS A 49 27.34 21.41 2.91
CA LYS A 49 26.07 21.76 2.26
C LYS A 49 25.10 20.59 2.15
N ILE A 50 25.34 19.48 2.86
CA ILE A 50 24.47 18.30 2.85
C ILE A 50 23.01 18.69 3.12
N ARG A 51 22.74 19.62 4.05
CA ARG A 51 21.36 20.07 4.35
C ARG A 51 20.72 20.83 3.18
N GLU A 52 21.49 21.62 2.44
CA GLU A 52 21.01 22.36 1.27
C GLU A 52 20.75 21.42 0.09
N HIS A 53 21.65 20.47 -0.14
CA HIS A 53 21.49 19.43 -1.16
C HIS A 53 20.37 18.46 -0.83
N ALA A 54 20.22 18.07 0.44
CA ALA A 54 19.08 17.28 0.90
C ALA A 54 17.76 18.01 0.68
N ARG A 55 17.69 19.34 0.90
CA ARG A 55 16.48 20.12 0.58
C ARG A 55 16.17 20.15 -0.91
N LYS A 56 17.18 20.30 -1.78
CA LYS A 56 16.99 20.23 -3.24
C LYS A 56 16.57 18.83 -3.71
N LEU A 57 17.17 17.77 -3.16
CA LEU A 57 16.79 16.37 -3.42
C LEU A 57 15.41 16.02 -2.85
N LEU A 58 15.03 16.56 -1.69
CA LEU A 58 13.69 16.41 -1.12
C LEU A 58 12.61 17.14 -1.94
N ALA A 59 12.99 18.18 -2.68
CA ALA A 59 12.10 18.86 -3.63
C ALA A 59 12.03 18.14 -5.00
N SER A 60 12.96 17.23 -5.32
CA SER A 60 13.04 16.57 -6.63
C SER A 60 12.97 15.04 -6.62
N GLY A 61 12.92 14.35 -5.47
CA GLY A 61 12.74 12.89 -5.41
C GLY A 61 13.29 12.19 -4.17
N ALA A 62 12.39 11.85 -3.24
CA ALA A 62 12.26 10.62 -2.44
C ALA A 62 13.43 9.66 -2.06
N LEU A 63 14.72 10.01 -2.03
CA LEU A 63 15.77 9.08 -1.57
C LEU A 63 16.77 9.69 -0.58
N ALA A 64 16.59 9.45 0.72
CA ALA A 64 17.65 9.44 1.75
C ALA A 64 17.13 8.98 3.14
N GLY A 65 16.60 7.75 3.23
CA GLY A 65 16.29 7.14 4.52
C GLY A 65 17.48 6.38 5.08
N THR A 66 18.48 7.04 5.69
CA THR A 66 19.50 6.37 6.55
C THR A 66 20.42 7.27 7.42
N LEU A 67 20.19 8.58 7.59
CA LEU A 67 21.06 9.42 8.46
C LEU A 67 20.38 10.01 9.70
N LEU A 68 19.48 9.25 10.33
CA LEU A 68 19.04 9.54 11.70
C LEU A 68 19.99 8.86 12.71
N LEU A 69 21.21 9.38 12.80
CA LEU A 69 22.07 9.17 13.96
C LEU A 69 21.52 10.00 15.13
N SER A 70 20.82 9.30 16.03
CA SER A 70 20.74 9.51 17.47
C SER A 70 21.02 10.94 18.01
N SER A 71 20.00 11.61 18.54
CA SER A 71 20.20 12.54 19.65
C SER A 71 19.45 12.00 20.88
N PRO A 72 20.11 11.88 22.05
CA PRO A 72 19.42 11.52 23.27
C PRO A 72 18.60 12.72 23.80
N GLN A 73 17.51 12.36 24.45
CA GLN A 73 16.62 13.13 25.34
C GLN A 73 17.02 14.59 25.65
N LEU A 74 16.11 15.50 25.31
CA LEU A 74 15.97 16.78 26.00
C LEU A 74 14.50 16.98 26.38
N SER A 75 14.21 16.60 27.62
CA SER A 75 13.00 16.92 28.35
C SER A 75 12.92 18.44 28.60
N THR A 76 11.69 18.96 28.60
CA THR A 76 11.23 20.25 29.16
C THR A 76 11.38 21.53 28.33
N LEU A 77 10.39 21.77 27.46
CA LEU A 77 9.86 23.09 27.08
C LEU A 77 8.32 22.99 26.88
N PRO A 78 7.57 24.09 27.04
CA PRO A 78 6.19 24.06 27.55
C PRO A 78 5.14 23.66 26.52
N ASN A 79 4.07 23.08 27.07
CA ASN A 79 2.84 22.65 26.43
C ASN A 79 2.20 23.79 25.61
N LEU A 80 2.44 23.79 24.30
CA LEU A 80 1.58 24.47 23.33
C LEU A 80 0.63 23.41 22.77
N SER A 81 -0.62 23.48 23.20
CA SER A 81 -1.72 22.65 22.73
C SER A 81 -1.76 22.58 21.21
N GLY A 82 -1.44 21.40 20.71
CA GLY A 82 -1.45 21.01 19.32
C GLY A 82 -0.93 19.59 19.26
N LYS A 83 -1.63 18.66 19.93
CA LYS A 83 -1.45 17.22 19.66
C LYS A 83 -1.71 17.05 18.16
N GLN A 84 -0.66 17.00 17.34
CA GLN A 84 -0.77 16.32 16.06
C GLN A 84 -1.02 14.87 16.45
N ALA A 85 -2.30 14.48 16.46
CA ALA A 85 -2.68 13.11 16.69
C ALA A 85 -1.97 12.28 15.61
N VAL A 86 -1.02 11.44 16.03
CA VAL A 86 -0.46 10.43 15.15
C VAL A 86 -1.58 9.43 14.94
N VAL A 87 -2.31 9.58 13.84
CA VAL A 87 -3.41 8.67 13.49
C VAL A 87 -2.81 7.28 13.31
N THR A 88 -3.29 6.33 14.09
CA THR A 88 -2.84 4.93 14.04
C THR A 88 -3.48 4.21 12.86
N THR A 89 -2.86 3.12 12.41
CA THR A 89 -3.44 2.21 11.41
C THR A 89 -4.83 1.71 11.81
N ALA A 90 -5.01 1.41 13.10
CA ALA A 90 -6.30 0.95 13.62
C ALA A 90 -7.39 2.03 13.49
N GLU A 91 -7.07 3.29 13.77
CA GLU A 91 -8.02 4.40 13.63
C GLU A 91 -8.38 4.67 12.16
N VAL A 92 -7.42 4.58 11.23
CA VAL A 92 -7.71 4.70 9.79
C VAL A 92 -8.61 3.56 9.32
N ASN A 93 -8.28 2.32 9.69
CA ASN A 93 -9.07 1.15 9.33
C ASN A 93 -10.49 1.24 9.90
N GLN A 94 -10.65 1.62 11.16
CA GLN A 94 -11.98 1.80 11.78
C GLN A 94 -12.77 2.94 11.11
N SER A 95 -12.14 4.08 10.85
CA SER A 95 -12.77 5.21 10.16
C SER A 95 -13.24 4.83 8.75
N LEU A 96 -12.40 4.11 8.01
CA LEU A 96 -12.73 3.62 6.68
C LEU A 96 -13.88 2.62 6.71
N ALA A 97 -13.86 1.65 7.63
CA ALA A 97 -14.95 0.69 7.81
C ALA A 97 -16.28 1.39 8.12
N SER A 98 -16.27 2.36 9.05
CA SER A 98 -17.47 3.13 9.39
C SER A 98 -18.02 3.90 8.19
N LYS A 99 -17.16 4.60 7.42
CA LYS A 99 -17.60 5.33 6.23
C LYS A 99 -18.11 4.41 5.13
N LEU A 100 -17.44 3.29 4.89
CA LEU A 100 -17.89 2.29 3.90
C LEU A 100 -19.24 1.69 4.28
N SER A 101 -19.51 1.48 5.57
CA SER A 101 -20.80 0.94 6.03
C SER A 101 -22.00 1.87 5.74
N LEU A 102 -21.75 3.18 5.56
CA LEU A 102 -22.78 4.16 5.19
C LEU A 102 -23.03 4.21 3.67
N ILE A 103 -22.02 3.86 2.87
CA ILE A 103 -22.07 3.91 1.41
C ILE A 103 -22.58 2.58 0.84
N LEU A 104 -22.09 1.47 1.38
CA LEU A 104 -22.33 0.15 0.82
C LEU A 104 -23.74 -0.35 1.16
N PRO A 105 -24.45 -0.95 0.21
CA PRO A 105 -25.74 -1.57 0.49
C PRO A 105 -25.58 -2.72 1.49
N ASN A 106 -26.56 -2.85 2.38
CA ASN A 106 -26.57 -3.87 3.42
C ASN A 106 -26.44 -5.28 2.81
N LEU A 107 -25.48 -6.05 3.31
CA LEU A 107 -25.37 -7.46 3.00
C LEU A 107 -26.41 -8.21 3.82
N THR A 108 -27.51 -8.59 3.19
CA THR A 108 -28.37 -9.62 3.78
C THR A 108 -27.61 -10.95 3.70
N ALA A 109 -27.17 -11.42 4.86
CA ALA A 109 -26.27 -12.55 5.00
C ALA A 109 -26.90 -13.87 4.53
N GLY A 110 -26.10 -14.67 3.83
CA GLY A 110 -26.09 -16.11 4.06
C GLY A 110 -27.09 -16.96 3.28
N ARG A 111 -26.86 -17.08 1.96
CA ARG A 111 -26.90 -18.32 1.14
C ARG A 111 -27.09 -17.99 -0.35
N GLN A 112 -27.75 -16.88 -0.65
CA GLN A 112 -28.03 -16.36 -2.00
C GLN A 112 -27.97 -14.83 -2.06
N GLY A 113 -27.38 -14.17 -1.05
CA GLY A 113 -27.36 -12.72 -0.91
C GLY A 113 -26.87 -12.05 -2.19
N LYS A 114 -27.81 -11.48 -2.95
CA LYS A 114 -27.54 -10.81 -4.21
C LYS A 114 -26.82 -9.52 -3.86
N ILE A 115 -25.54 -9.44 -4.20
CA ILE A 115 -24.79 -8.21 -4.00
C ILE A 115 -25.25 -7.24 -5.06
N GLU A 116 -25.88 -6.16 -4.61
CA GLU A 116 -26.32 -5.09 -5.48
C GLU A 116 -25.10 -4.39 -6.08
N LYS A 117 -25.24 -3.98 -7.34
CA LYS A 117 -24.22 -3.16 -7.99
C LYS A 117 -24.24 -1.78 -7.35
N LEU A 118 -23.05 -1.22 -7.16
CA LEU A 118 -22.92 0.15 -6.67
C LEU A 118 -23.37 1.14 -7.76
N THR A 119 -23.96 2.26 -7.34
CA THR A 119 -24.25 3.38 -8.23
C THR A 119 -22.97 4.17 -8.53
N PRO A 120 -22.86 4.85 -9.67
CA PRO A 120 -21.66 5.65 -10.01
C PRO A 120 -21.24 6.65 -8.92
N GLU A 121 -22.21 7.20 -8.18
CA GLU A 121 -21.98 8.12 -7.06
C GLU A 121 -21.27 7.41 -5.91
N GLN A 122 -21.79 6.23 -5.51
CA GLN A 122 -21.13 5.37 -4.51
C GLN A 122 -19.74 4.98 -4.99
N GLU A 123 -19.58 4.67 -6.28
CA GLU A 123 -18.27 4.27 -6.82
C GLU A 123 -17.23 5.37 -6.68
N THR A 124 -17.64 6.60 -6.98
CA THR A 124 -16.84 7.83 -6.90
C THR A 124 -16.50 8.17 -5.45
N GLU A 125 -17.48 8.06 -4.54
CA GLU A 125 -17.28 8.34 -3.12
C GLU A 125 -16.24 7.39 -2.51
N ILE A 126 -16.31 6.10 -2.82
CA ILE A 126 -15.32 5.11 -2.38
C ILE A 126 -13.93 5.42 -2.95
N SER A 127 -13.83 5.80 -4.23
CA SER A 127 -12.55 6.22 -4.84
C SER A 127 -11.92 7.37 -4.05
N HIS A 128 -12.73 8.37 -3.70
CA HIS A 128 -12.29 9.51 -2.91
C HIS A 128 -11.89 9.12 -1.48
N LEU A 129 -12.60 8.18 -0.84
CA LEU A 129 -12.23 7.65 0.46
C LEU A 129 -10.86 6.96 0.43
N LEU A 130 -10.60 6.11 -0.58
CA LEU A 130 -9.32 5.41 -0.71
C LEU A 130 -8.17 6.37 -1.02
N PHE A 131 -8.42 7.38 -1.85
CA PHE A 131 -7.45 8.46 -2.07
C PHE A 131 -7.17 9.25 -0.79
N THR A 132 -8.20 9.62 -0.03
CA THR A 132 -8.03 10.37 1.21
C THR A 132 -7.28 9.56 2.27
N ALA A 133 -7.59 8.26 2.40
CA ALA A 133 -7.00 7.40 3.40
C ALA A 133 -5.55 7.02 3.08
N PHE A 134 -5.27 6.66 1.82
CA PHE A 134 -4.00 6.03 1.44
C PHE A 134 -3.25 6.76 0.34
N GLY A 135 -3.81 7.81 -0.27
CA GLY A 135 -3.15 8.58 -1.34
C GLY A 135 -2.96 7.80 -2.63
N ILE A 136 -3.77 6.76 -2.86
CA ILE A 136 -3.77 5.97 -4.08
C ILE A 136 -4.97 6.35 -4.96
N ASN A 137 -4.75 6.35 -6.27
CA ASN A 137 -5.83 6.52 -7.24
C ASN A 137 -6.47 5.16 -7.51
N ALA A 138 -7.45 4.79 -6.69
CA ALA A 138 -8.24 3.58 -6.89
C ALA A 138 -9.52 3.92 -7.64
N VAL A 139 -9.80 3.24 -8.77
CA VAL A 139 -10.91 3.55 -9.68
C VAL A 139 -11.74 2.30 -10.01
N PRO A 140 -13.08 2.44 -10.20
CA PRO A 140 -13.95 1.31 -10.54
C PRO A 140 -13.78 0.85 -11.99
N GLN A 141 -13.26 1.73 -12.85
CA GLN A 141 -12.97 1.50 -14.26
C GLN A 141 -11.61 2.11 -14.59
N LEU A 142 -10.76 1.38 -15.29
CA LEU A 142 -9.45 1.86 -15.74
C LEU A 142 -9.38 1.82 -17.27
N GLY A 143 -9.21 2.99 -17.88
CA GLY A 143 -9.32 3.14 -19.33
C GLY A 143 -10.71 2.70 -19.82
N SER A 144 -10.74 1.77 -20.77
CA SER A 144 -11.98 1.21 -21.33
C SER A 144 -12.47 -0.08 -20.67
N THR A 145 -11.88 -0.48 -19.54
CA THR A 145 -12.15 -1.79 -18.91
C THR A 145 -12.64 -1.66 -17.47
N LYS A 146 -13.68 -2.43 -17.13
CA LYS A 146 -14.34 -2.49 -15.82
C LYS A 146 -14.54 -3.95 -15.40
N LEU A 147 -14.53 -4.21 -14.08
CA LEU A 147 -14.88 -5.52 -13.52
C LEU A 147 -16.40 -5.77 -13.59
N ASN A 148 -16.81 -7.05 -13.64
CA ASN A 148 -18.24 -7.41 -13.56
C ASN A 148 -18.89 -6.91 -12.27
N HIS A 149 -18.12 -6.95 -11.18
CA HIS A 149 -18.48 -6.49 -9.85
C HIS A 149 -17.26 -5.80 -9.25
N ILE A 150 -17.49 -4.70 -8.54
CA ILE A 150 -16.48 -4.00 -7.72
C ILE A 150 -16.78 -4.12 -6.22
N TYR A 151 -18.00 -4.54 -5.88
CA TYR A 151 -18.40 -4.95 -4.53
C TYR A 151 -18.89 -6.38 -4.63
N GLY A 152 -18.35 -7.27 -3.80
CA GLY A 152 -18.46 -8.71 -4.03
C GLY A 152 -18.08 -9.54 -2.82
N LEU A 153 -18.38 -10.85 -2.89
CA LEU A 153 -17.83 -11.83 -1.97
C LEU A 153 -16.49 -12.33 -2.51
N ILE A 154 -15.43 -12.20 -1.72
CA ILE A 154 -14.15 -12.90 -1.93
C ILE A 154 -14.13 -14.17 -1.10
N GLY A 155 -13.51 -15.22 -1.62
CA GLY A 155 -13.19 -16.41 -0.83
C GLY A 155 -11.74 -16.84 -1.02
N ALA A 156 -11.28 -17.69 -0.11
CA ALA A 156 -9.91 -18.17 -0.13
C ALA A 156 -9.65 -19.07 -1.34
N GLU A 157 -8.49 -18.85 -1.93
CA GLU A 157 -7.88 -19.68 -2.95
C GLU A 157 -6.58 -20.28 -2.39
N GLN A 158 -6.01 -21.25 -3.10
CA GLN A 158 -4.72 -21.87 -2.75
C GLN A 158 -3.56 -21.08 -3.37
N HIS A 159 -2.32 -21.41 -3.04
CA HIS A 159 -1.18 -20.88 -3.78
C HIS A 159 -1.22 -21.29 -5.25
N LEU A 160 -0.76 -20.39 -6.14
CA LEU A 160 -0.60 -20.69 -7.55
C LEU A 160 0.82 -21.18 -7.85
N PRO A 161 0.99 -22.21 -8.69
CA PRO A 161 2.31 -22.63 -9.15
C PRO A 161 3.07 -21.50 -9.84
N ARG A 162 4.25 -21.16 -9.32
CA ARG A 162 5.06 -20.05 -9.86
C ARG A 162 5.90 -20.48 -11.05
N PHE A 163 6.31 -21.76 -11.13
CA PHE A 163 7.10 -22.32 -12.24
C PHE A 163 6.92 -23.86 -12.32
N PRO A 164 7.34 -24.53 -13.41
CA PRO A 164 7.28 -25.99 -13.50
C PRO A 164 8.08 -26.69 -12.39
N GLY A 165 7.43 -27.55 -11.62
CA GLY A 165 8.05 -28.23 -10.47
C GLY A 165 8.06 -27.40 -9.18
N ASP A 166 7.32 -26.29 -9.13
CA ASP A 166 7.06 -25.58 -7.88
C ASP A 166 6.28 -26.48 -6.90
N SER A 167 6.50 -26.23 -5.61
CA SER A 167 5.93 -27.04 -4.54
C SER A 167 5.63 -26.15 -3.36
N ILE A 168 4.62 -26.50 -2.57
CA ILE A 168 4.19 -25.71 -1.42
C ILE A 168 5.32 -25.35 -0.43
N GLY A 169 6.29 -26.24 -0.19
CA GLY A 169 7.44 -25.98 0.69
C GLY A 169 8.41 -24.88 0.19
N GLN A 170 8.18 -24.34 -1.01
CA GLN A 170 8.93 -23.23 -1.58
C GLN A 170 8.16 -21.88 -1.47
N HIS A 171 6.93 -21.87 -0.93
CA HIS A 171 6.15 -20.66 -0.68
C HIS A 171 6.44 -20.14 0.74
N ASP A 172 6.19 -18.85 0.98
CA ASP A 172 6.60 -18.21 2.22
C ASP A 172 5.65 -18.57 3.39
N GLU A 173 4.47 -17.96 3.39
CA GLU A 173 3.49 -18.06 4.47
C GLU A 173 2.33 -18.97 4.05
N HIS A 174 1.51 -19.41 5.01
CA HIS A 174 0.27 -20.17 4.74
C HIS A 174 0.41 -21.44 3.88
N GLN A 175 1.56 -22.11 3.99
CA GLN A 175 1.83 -23.38 3.29
C GLN A 175 0.78 -24.47 3.59
N ASP A 176 0.09 -24.40 4.73
CA ASP A 176 -0.99 -25.30 5.12
C ASP A 176 -2.21 -25.25 4.17
N LEU A 177 -2.40 -24.15 3.43
CA LEU A 177 -3.48 -24.00 2.44
C LEU A 177 -3.18 -24.68 1.10
N GLY A 178 -1.94 -25.16 0.92
CA GLY A 178 -1.53 -25.94 -0.24
C GLY A 178 -1.36 -25.12 -1.52
N ILE A 179 -1.06 -25.85 -2.59
CA ILE A 179 -0.88 -25.34 -3.95
C ILE A 179 -1.97 -25.94 -4.84
N THR A 180 -2.55 -25.16 -5.75
CA THR A 180 -3.58 -25.67 -6.66
C THR A 180 -3.00 -26.78 -7.55
N PRO A 181 -3.78 -27.84 -7.85
CA PRO A 181 -3.35 -28.87 -8.80
C PRO A 181 -3.33 -28.36 -10.26
N GLY A 182 -4.07 -27.30 -10.55
CA GLY A 182 -4.15 -26.69 -11.89
C GLY A 182 -3.23 -25.48 -12.02
N LEU A 183 -3.07 -24.99 -13.25
CA LEU A 183 -2.46 -23.68 -13.47
C LEU A 183 -3.54 -22.60 -13.35
N GLY A 184 -3.15 -21.41 -12.89
CA GLY A 184 -3.99 -20.23 -13.02
C GLY A 184 -4.21 -19.87 -14.50
N ALA A 185 -5.11 -18.93 -14.76
CA ALA A 185 -5.54 -18.51 -16.10
C ALA A 185 -4.41 -18.03 -17.02
N TRP A 186 -3.25 -17.68 -16.45
CA TRP A 186 -2.07 -17.22 -17.19
C TRP A 186 -0.89 -18.21 -17.14
N GLY A 187 -1.11 -19.44 -16.69
CA GLY A 187 -0.06 -20.43 -16.54
C GLY A 187 0.85 -20.14 -15.35
N TYR A 188 2.12 -20.56 -15.47
CA TYR A 188 3.16 -20.23 -14.51
C TYR A 188 3.54 -18.74 -14.55
N PHE A 189 4.00 -18.22 -13.42
CA PHE A 189 4.54 -16.87 -13.30
C PHE A 189 5.90 -16.74 -13.99
N ALA A 190 6.72 -17.79 -13.93
CA ALA A 190 8.02 -17.90 -14.56
C ALA A 190 8.15 -19.22 -15.34
N PRO A 191 8.93 -19.25 -16.44
CA PRO A 191 9.13 -20.48 -17.22
C PRO A 191 9.99 -21.52 -16.49
N SER A 192 10.77 -21.12 -15.48
CA SER A 192 11.60 -22.00 -14.67
C SER A 192 11.93 -21.34 -13.33
N LYS A 193 12.45 -22.12 -12.38
CA LYS A 193 12.90 -21.63 -11.06
C LYS A 193 13.93 -20.52 -11.17
N ASP A 194 14.90 -20.65 -12.07
CA ASP A 194 15.98 -19.66 -12.27
C ASP A 194 15.48 -18.33 -12.86
N LYS A 195 14.28 -18.32 -13.44
CA LYS A 195 13.64 -17.11 -13.97
C LYS A 195 12.60 -16.53 -13.01
N LEU A 196 12.42 -17.12 -11.82
CA LEU A 196 11.53 -16.59 -10.80
C LEU A 196 12.19 -15.39 -10.10
N THR A 197 11.69 -14.19 -10.38
CA THR A 197 12.11 -12.96 -9.73
C THR A 197 11.34 -12.71 -8.44
N GLU A 198 11.85 -11.82 -7.60
CA GLU A 198 11.14 -11.39 -6.39
C GLU A 198 9.79 -10.72 -6.71
N ASP A 199 9.75 -9.90 -7.76
CA ASP A 199 8.50 -9.31 -8.25
C ASP A 199 7.45 -10.37 -8.63
N LEU A 200 7.86 -11.48 -9.26
CA LEU A 200 6.93 -12.58 -9.59
C LEU A 200 6.46 -13.33 -8.35
N LYS A 201 7.31 -13.50 -7.33
CA LYS A 201 6.88 -14.05 -6.04
C LYS A 201 5.88 -13.14 -5.34
N GLN A 202 6.12 -11.84 -5.31
CA GLN A 202 5.20 -10.87 -4.71
C GLN A 202 3.85 -10.83 -5.45
N LYS A 203 3.85 -10.99 -6.78
CA LYS A 203 2.62 -11.10 -7.58
C LYS A 203 1.81 -12.36 -7.25
N GLU A 204 2.47 -13.49 -6.98
CA GLU A 204 1.78 -14.69 -6.51
C GLU A 204 1.34 -14.51 -5.06
N LYS A 205 2.21 -14.05 -4.16
CA LYS A 205 1.87 -13.78 -2.76
C LYS A 205 0.64 -12.88 -2.61
N TYR A 206 0.54 -11.82 -3.42
CA TYR A 206 -0.58 -10.88 -3.39
C TYR A 206 -1.41 -10.93 -4.66
N TYR A 207 -1.98 -12.10 -4.95
CA TYR A 207 -2.87 -12.26 -6.08
C TYR A 207 -4.36 -12.24 -5.70
N VAL A 208 -5.18 -11.88 -6.68
CA VAL A 208 -6.62 -12.13 -6.69
C VAL A 208 -7.04 -12.84 -7.98
N ALA A 209 -8.12 -13.61 -7.87
CA ALA A 209 -8.87 -14.12 -8.99
C ALA A 209 -10.08 -13.22 -9.26
N VAL A 210 -10.29 -12.84 -10.52
CA VAL A 210 -11.47 -12.08 -10.94
C VAL A 210 -12.19 -12.78 -12.09
N GLN A 211 -13.49 -12.59 -12.16
CA GLN A 211 -14.41 -13.28 -13.06
C GLN A 211 -14.30 -12.88 -14.55
N THR A 212 -13.09 -12.84 -15.13
CA THR A 212 -12.88 -12.34 -16.50
C THR A 212 -13.69 -13.10 -17.55
N LEU A 213 -13.92 -14.40 -17.36
CA LEU A 213 -14.69 -15.25 -18.27
C LEU A 213 -16.18 -14.86 -18.39
N TYR A 214 -16.68 -14.00 -17.49
CA TYR A 214 -18.05 -13.49 -17.51
C TYR A 214 -18.14 -12.03 -17.98
N LEU A 215 -17.04 -11.44 -18.46
CA LEU A 215 -17.09 -10.12 -19.10
C LEU A 215 -17.95 -10.18 -20.37
N PRO A 216 -18.79 -9.17 -20.65
CA PRO A 216 -19.73 -9.19 -21.77
C PRO A 216 -19.03 -9.29 -23.13
N ASP A 217 -17.82 -8.76 -23.24
CA ASP A 217 -16.97 -8.75 -24.42
C ASP A 217 -15.79 -9.74 -24.33
N TRP A 218 -15.84 -10.70 -23.39
CA TRP A 218 -14.74 -11.68 -23.20
C TRP A 218 -14.43 -12.46 -24.47
N VAL A 219 -15.44 -12.98 -25.17
CA VAL A 219 -15.25 -13.79 -26.38
C VAL A 219 -14.71 -12.94 -27.54
N SER A 220 -15.28 -11.74 -27.75
CA SER A 220 -14.91 -10.88 -28.87
C SER A 220 -13.55 -10.19 -28.69
N ARG A 221 -13.13 -9.94 -27.45
CA ARG A 221 -11.86 -9.27 -27.10
C ARG A 221 -10.91 -10.14 -26.28
N PHE A 222 -11.06 -11.47 -26.34
CA PHE A 222 -10.35 -12.43 -25.48
C PHE A 222 -8.86 -12.14 -25.34
N LYS A 223 -8.13 -12.05 -26.45
CA LYS A 223 -6.68 -11.82 -26.44
C LYS A 223 -6.32 -10.51 -25.73
N TYR A 224 -7.04 -9.44 -26.04
CA TYR A 224 -6.83 -8.14 -25.42
C TYR A 224 -7.14 -8.18 -23.92
N LEU A 225 -8.31 -8.67 -23.53
CA LEU A 225 -8.76 -8.65 -22.13
C LEU A 225 -7.89 -9.56 -21.27
N ARG A 226 -7.57 -10.77 -21.75
CA ARG A 226 -6.64 -11.68 -21.06
C ARG A 226 -5.32 -10.98 -20.74
N ASP A 227 -4.71 -10.31 -21.72
CA ASP A 227 -3.41 -9.68 -21.52
C ASP A 227 -3.52 -8.38 -20.70
N TRP A 228 -4.61 -7.63 -20.85
CA TRP A 228 -4.86 -6.37 -20.13
C TRP A 228 -5.08 -6.58 -18.62
N TYR A 229 -5.78 -7.66 -18.26
CA TYR A 229 -6.05 -8.03 -16.87
C TYR A 229 -4.84 -8.64 -16.18
N LYS A 230 -3.95 -9.33 -16.91
CA LYS A 230 -2.78 -9.97 -16.33
C LYS A 230 -1.95 -8.98 -15.52
N TYR A 231 -1.78 -9.27 -14.23
CA TYR A 231 -1.04 -8.47 -13.27
C TYR A 231 -1.53 -7.03 -13.08
N ARG A 232 -2.79 -6.74 -13.44
CA ARG A 232 -3.37 -5.43 -13.16
C ARG A 232 -3.49 -5.23 -11.65
N LYS A 233 -2.92 -4.13 -11.15
CA LYS A 233 -3.02 -3.79 -9.72
C LYS A 233 -4.44 -3.44 -9.33
N VAL A 234 -4.85 -3.94 -8.18
CA VAL A 234 -6.15 -3.69 -7.57
C VAL A 234 -5.99 -3.42 -6.08
N ALA A 235 -6.80 -2.52 -5.55
CA ALA A 235 -6.98 -2.32 -4.12
C ALA A 235 -8.15 -3.19 -3.67
N VAL A 236 -7.90 -4.04 -2.67
CA VAL A 236 -8.91 -4.89 -2.04
C VAL A 236 -9.15 -4.38 -0.62
N VAL A 237 -10.40 -4.08 -0.31
CA VAL A 237 -10.80 -3.48 0.97
C VAL A 237 -11.83 -4.39 1.61
N ASN A 238 -11.59 -4.82 2.85
CA ASN A 238 -12.63 -5.46 3.64
C ASN A 238 -13.46 -4.36 4.35
N PRO A 239 -14.73 -4.14 3.97
CA PRO A 239 -15.54 -3.05 4.53
C PRO A 239 -15.90 -3.27 6.00
N VAL A 240 -15.77 -4.48 6.52
CA VAL A 240 -16.08 -4.81 7.93
C VAL A 240 -15.02 -4.26 8.87
N ASN A 241 -13.75 -4.32 8.48
CA ASN A 241 -12.63 -3.91 9.34
C ASN A 241 -11.75 -2.80 8.73
N GLY A 242 -12.02 -2.39 7.50
CA GLY A 242 -11.32 -1.32 6.78
C GLY A 242 -9.90 -1.67 6.33
N LYS A 243 -9.43 -2.90 6.55
CA LYS A 243 -8.12 -3.32 6.08
C LYS A 243 -8.08 -3.28 4.55
N THR A 244 -7.01 -2.67 4.04
CA THR A 244 -6.81 -2.48 2.60
C THR A 244 -5.44 -2.99 2.16
N ILE A 245 -5.42 -3.73 1.06
CA ILE A 245 -4.23 -4.36 0.48
C ILE A 245 -4.21 -4.12 -1.04
N VAL A 246 -3.02 -3.88 -1.59
CA VAL A 246 -2.81 -3.86 -3.05
C VAL A 246 -2.37 -5.25 -3.49
N ALA A 247 -3.11 -5.79 -4.45
CA ALA A 247 -2.88 -7.09 -5.05
C ALA A 247 -2.82 -6.94 -6.58
N VAL A 248 -2.54 -8.05 -7.27
CA VAL A 248 -2.63 -8.13 -8.71
C VAL A 248 -3.65 -9.17 -9.15
N VAL A 249 -4.28 -8.94 -10.28
CA VAL A 249 -5.07 -9.99 -10.94
C VAL A 249 -4.11 -11.03 -11.54
N ALA A 250 -4.12 -12.24 -11.00
CA ALA A 250 -3.27 -13.34 -11.50
C ALA A 250 -4.01 -14.67 -11.69
N ASP A 251 -5.33 -14.70 -11.45
CA ASP A 251 -6.17 -15.79 -11.95
C ASP A 251 -7.54 -15.32 -12.49
N SER A 252 -8.23 -16.21 -13.21
CA SER A 252 -9.59 -16.02 -13.68
C SER A 252 -10.55 -16.95 -12.95
N GLY A 253 -11.63 -16.37 -12.43
CA GLY A 253 -12.61 -17.06 -11.60
C GLY A 253 -12.96 -16.21 -10.38
N PRO A 254 -13.61 -16.79 -9.36
CA PRO A 254 -14.19 -18.13 -9.31
C PRO A 254 -15.44 -18.26 -10.19
N ALA A 255 -15.91 -19.48 -10.44
CA ALA A 255 -17.13 -19.71 -11.23
C ALA A 255 -18.37 -19.09 -10.55
N PHE A 256 -19.31 -18.56 -11.35
CA PHE A 256 -20.49 -17.84 -10.87
C PHE A 256 -21.33 -18.67 -9.88
N TRP A 257 -21.46 -19.99 -10.11
CA TRP A 257 -22.24 -20.89 -9.26
C TRP A 257 -21.69 -21.02 -7.83
N THR A 258 -20.42 -20.65 -7.59
CA THR A 258 -19.82 -20.68 -6.25
C THR A 258 -20.39 -19.60 -5.32
N GLY A 259 -21.12 -18.62 -5.87
CA GLY A 259 -21.61 -17.45 -5.15
C GLY A 259 -20.50 -16.48 -4.73
N LYS A 260 -19.24 -16.75 -5.10
CA LYS A 260 -18.10 -15.86 -4.96
C LYS A 260 -17.97 -15.01 -6.24
N HIS A 261 -17.50 -13.79 -6.06
CA HIS A 261 -17.21 -12.85 -7.15
C HIS A 261 -15.70 -12.73 -7.39
N PHE A 262 -14.93 -12.94 -6.32
CA PHE A 262 -13.48 -12.86 -6.32
C PHE A 262 -12.87 -14.06 -5.58
N GLY A 263 -11.61 -14.34 -5.88
CA GLY A 263 -10.72 -15.21 -5.09
C GLY A 263 -9.54 -14.40 -4.57
N GLY A 264 -9.04 -14.72 -3.38
CA GLY A 264 -7.85 -14.09 -2.81
C GLY A 264 -6.80 -15.13 -2.47
N SER A 265 -5.53 -14.78 -2.69
CA SER A 265 -4.41 -15.59 -2.21
C SER A 265 -4.49 -15.82 -0.69
N PRO A 266 -3.82 -16.88 -0.19
CA PRO A 266 -3.64 -17.11 1.24
C PRO A 266 -3.31 -15.84 2.04
N GLU A 267 -2.32 -15.06 1.61
CA GLU A 267 -1.86 -13.85 2.29
C GLU A 267 -2.86 -12.70 2.20
N VAL A 268 -3.51 -12.50 1.05
CA VAL A 268 -4.56 -11.50 0.90
C VAL A 268 -5.69 -11.80 1.87
N MET A 269 -6.14 -13.05 1.93
CA MET A 269 -7.23 -13.46 2.81
C MET A 269 -6.85 -13.37 4.29
N ALA A 270 -5.63 -13.78 4.64
CA ALA A 270 -5.13 -13.68 6.00
C ALA A 270 -5.03 -12.24 6.48
N TYR A 271 -4.43 -11.36 5.68
CA TYR A 271 -4.33 -9.96 6.01
C TYR A 271 -5.72 -9.33 6.21
N LEU A 272 -6.66 -9.57 5.28
CA LEU A 272 -8.03 -9.06 5.37
C LEU A 272 -8.85 -9.63 6.54
N GLY A 273 -8.34 -10.64 7.26
CA GLY A 273 -9.05 -11.32 8.34
C GLY A 273 -10.17 -12.23 7.84
N LEU A 274 -10.02 -12.75 6.62
CA LEU A 274 -10.98 -13.61 5.94
C LEU A 274 -10.44 -15.04 5.71
N ASN A 275 -9.36 -15.42 6.42
CA ASN A 275 -8.81 -16.79 6.43
C ASN A 275 -9.36 -17.68 7.56
N VAL A 276 -10.29 -17.16 8.36
CA VAL A 276 -10.95 -17.89 9.46
C VAL A 276 -12.43 -18.17 9.14
N GLY A 277 -13.00 -19.17 9.81
CA GLY A 277 -14.42 -19.52 9.65
C GLY A 277 -14.74 -19.99 8.23
N MET A 278 -15.71 -19.34 7.57
CA MET A 278 -16.13 -19.70 6.21
C MET A 278 -15.08 -19.39 5.12
N GLN A 279 -13.98 -18.72 5.48
CA GLN A 279 -12.94 -18.26 4.58
C GLN A 279 -13.49 -17.47 3.38
N LYS A 280 -14.52 -16.66 3.65
CA LYS A 280 -15.32 -15.92 2.68
C LYS A 280 -15.89 -14.69 3.33
N GLY A 281 -15.87 -13.56 2.64
CA GLY A 281 -16.43 -12.30 3.15
C GLY A 281 -16.61 -11.25 2.07
N PRO A 282 -17.29 -10.14 2.40
CA PRO A 282 -17.44 -9.04 1.47
C PRO A 282 -16.14 -8.28 1.29
N VAL A 283 -15.90 -7.79 0.08
CA VAL A 283 -14.83 -6.85 -0.25
C VAL A 283 -15.28 -5.87 -1.31
N VAL A 284 -14.63 -4.71 -1.29
CA VAL A 284 -14.59 -3.78 -2.41
C VAL A 284 -13.26 -3.99 -3.15
N LEU A 285 -13.30 -4.08 -4.47
CA LEU A 285 -12.15 -4.34 -5.34
C LEU A 285 -12.11 -3.34 -6.49
N TYR A 286 -11.10 -2.45 -6.46
CA TYR A 286 -10.94 -1.35 -7.41
C TYR A 286 -9.61 -1.48 -8.14
N PHE A 287 -9.53 -1.03 -9.38
CA PHE A 287 -8.22 -0.92 -10.06
C PHE A 287 -7.38 0.16 -9.41
N VAL A 288 -6.06 -0.05 -9.34
CA VAL A 288 -5.12 1.00 -8.96
C VAL A 288 -4.56 1.60 -10.25
N ASP A 289 -4.83 2.89 -10.46
CA ASP A 289 -4.22 3.68 -11.54
C ASP A 289 -2.80 4.08 -11.14
N ASP A 290 -1.84 3.24 -11.53
CA ASP A 290 -0.43 3.37 -11.19
C ASP A 290 0.45 3.13 -12.44
N PRO A 291 0.44 4.07 -13.40
CA PRO A 291 1.18 3.92 -14.66
C PRO A 291 2.70 3.83 -14.46
N GLU A 292 3.21 4.46 -13.41
CA GLU A 292 4.64 4.47 -13.05
C GLU A 292 5.04 3.28 -12.16
N ASN A 293 4.12 2.35 -11.88
CA ASN A 293 4.36 1.17 -11.05
C ASN A 293 4.92 1.50 -9.64
N SER A 294 4.55 2.64 -9.09
CA SER A 294 5.06 3.22 -7.84
C SER A 294 4.37 2.71 -6.56
N VAL A 295 3.17 2.12 -6.68
CA VAL A 295 2.40 1.59 -5.55
C VAL A 295 2.81 0.14 -5.29
N PRO A 296 3.54 -0.20 -4.20
CA PRO A 296 3.93 -1.58 -3.93
C PRO A 296 2.72 -2.50 -3.66
N LEU A 297 2.93 -3.80 -3.85
CA LEU A 297 1.98 -4.83 -3.46
C LEU A 297 2.02 -5.05 -1.93
N GLY A 298 0.92 -5.55 -1.39
CA GLY A 298 0.76 -5.81 0.05
C GLY A 298 -0.06 -4.74 0.79
N PRO A 299 -0.09 -4.80 2.12
CA PRO A 299 -0.86 -3.89 2.97
C PRO A 299 -0.55 -2.40 2.72
N LEU A 300 -1.57 -1.53 2.61
CA LEU A 300 -1.39 -0.09 2.32
C LEU A 300 -0.93 0.77 3.52
N GLU A 301 -0.66 0.13 4.64
CA GLU A 301 -0.45 0.80 5.92
C GLU A 301 0.92 1.51 5.96
N TYR A 302 1.83 1.18 5.05
CA TYR A 302 3.08 1.91 4.84
C TYR A 302 2.85 3.37 4.38
N ASN A 303 1.67 3.70 3.83
CA ASN A 303 1.39 5.02 3.25
C ASN A 303 0.72 6.00 4.22
N LEU A 304 0.46 5.58 5.47
CA LEU A 304 -0.27 6.36 6.47
C LEU A 304 0.49 7.64 6.92
N ALA A 305 1.83 7.60 6.90
CA ALA A 305 2.66 8.75 7.27
C ALA A 305 2.51 9.94 6.30
N LYS A 306 1.98 9.74 5.09
CA LYS A 306 1.84 10.77 4.05
C LYS A 306 0.54 11.58 4.17
N ASN A 307 -0.54 10.98 4.68
CA ASN A 307 -1.90 11.53 4.62
C ASN A 307 -2.64 11.66 5.96
N ALA A 308 -1.97 11.38 7.10
CA ALA A 308 -2.57 11.49 8.43
C ALA A 308 -3.22 12.86 8.74
N SER A 309 -2.82 13.93 8.05
CA SER A 309 -3.38 15.27 8.20
C SER A 309 -4.75 15.48 7.53
N LEU A 310 -5.13 14.63 6.58
CA LEU A 310 -6.40 14.73 5.83
C LEU A 310 -7.56 14.02 6.53
N LEU A 311 -7.28 12.96 7.29
CA LEU A 311 -8.29 12.24 8.06
C LEU A 311 -8.64 12.90 9.40
N ALA A 312 -7.72 13.71 9.96
CA ALA A 312 -7.89 14.40 11.23
C ALA A 312 -8.72 15.71 11.14
N LYS A 313 -9.19 16.08 9.94
CA LYS A 313 -10.09 17.22 9.75
C LYS A 313 -11.53 16.73 9.58
N LYS A 314 -12.18 16.43 10.69
CA LYS A 314 -13.61 16.66 10.96
C LYS A 314 -13.88 16.46 12.44
#